data_AF-A0A815AH18-F1
#
_entry.id   AF-A0A815AH18-F1
#
_cell.length_a   1.000
_cell.length_b   1.000
_cell.length_c   1.000
_cell.angle_alpha   90.00
_cell.angle_beta   90.00
_cell.angle_gamma   90.00
#
_symmetry.space_group_name_H-M   'P 1'
#
loop_
_entity.id
_entity.type
_entity.pdbx_description
1 polymer ?
#
loop_
_entity_poly.entity_id
_entity_poly.type
_entity_poly.pdbx_seq_one_letter_code
_entity_poly.pdbx_strand_id
1 'polypeptide(L)'
;MQELHLRYSWIPGSESIRPNAENRQKKENYIKNMLTRYTSLQDFVLHKFFGLKPVVQGDFINSRLQVPSTEISSARIAHTKDTNRHEFRFVTNLFSYHIPTGTNHYVIWFLLNGNESIDPKTNSPLTNDEINSSIEEALRQKLGSTNDTFSFVWYLNPKQTIVSDVLYHVQVFWIP
;
A
#
# COMPACT_ATOMS: atom_id res chain seq x y z
N MET A 1 -11.67 -12.81 -7.40
CA MET A 1 -12.50 -11.63 -7.08
C MET A 1 -13.93 -11.76 -7.58
N GLN A 2 -14.21 -11.96 -8.88
CA GLN A 2 -15.60 -12.06 -9.36
C GLN A 2 -16.41 -13.19 -8.71
N GLU A 3 -15.83 -14.38 -8.57
CA GLU A 3 -16.49 -15.50 -7.89
C GLU A 3 -16.83 -15.18 -6.42
N LEU A 4 -15.93 -14.47 -5.72
CA LEU A 4 -16.15 -14.01 -4.35
C LEU A 4 -17.25 -12.95 -4.29
N HIS A 5 -17.31 -12.03 -5.25
CA HIS A 5 -18.37 -11.02 -5.35
C HIS A 5 -19.76 -11.65 -5.52
N LEU A 6 -19.87 -12.69 -6.36
CA LEU A 6 -21.13 -13.42 -6.56
C LEU A 6 -21.63 -14.10 -5.27
N ARG A 7 -20.72 -14.45 -4.36
CA ARG A 7 -21.04 -15.07 -3.06
C ARG A 7 -21.23 -14.05 -1.93
N TYR A 8 -20.46 -12.97 -1.96
CA TYR A 8 -20.43 -11.93 -0.94
C TYR A 8 -20.49 -10.56 -1.61
N SER A 9 -21.68 -9.95 -1.60
CA SER A 9 -21.98 -8.72 -2.34
C SER A 9 -21.11 -7.52 -1.99
N TRP A 10 -20.51 -7.50 -0.79
CA TRP A 10 -19.62 -6.44 -0.34
C TRP A 10 -18.23 -6.48 -1.00
N ILE A 11 -17.80 -7.66 -1.48
CA ILE A 11 -16.50 -7.84 -2.16
C ILE A 11 -16.60 -7.25 -3.56
N PRO A 12 -15.65 -6.42 -4.04
CA PRO A 12 -15.71 -5.89 -5.40
C PRO A 12 -15.63 -6.98 -6.50
N GLY A 13 -16.55 -6.91 -7.46
CA GLY A 13 -16.49 -7.64 -8.74
C GLY A 13 -15.65 -6.92 -9.81
N SER A 14 -15.61 -7.48 -11.02
CA SER A 14 -14.80 -6.99 -12.15
C SER A 14 -15.08 -5.52 -12.51
N GLU A 15 -16.34 -5.10 -12.42
CA GLU A 15 -16.78 -3.73 -12.76
C GLU A 15 -16.45 -2.72 -11.66
N SER A 16 -16.38 -3.17 -10.41
CA SER A 16 -16.16 -2.32 -9.23
C SER A 16 -14.71 -2.28 -8.74
N ILE A 17 -13.85 -3.18 -9.24
CA ILE A 17 -12.43 -3.26 -8.82
C ILE A 17 -11.51 -2.32 -9.60
N ARG A 18 -12.09 -1.32 -10.29
CA ARG A 18 -11.33 -0.32 -11.04
C ARG A 18 -11.87 1.08 -10.76
N PRO A 19 -10.98 2.09 -10.78
CA PRO A 19 -11.42 3.47 -10.71
C PRO A 19 -12.17 3.85 -11.99
N ASN A 20 -13.22 4.64 -11.84
CA ASN A 20 -13.91 5.30 -12.94
C ASN A 20 -12.99 6.34 -13.63
N ALA A 21 -13.41 6.88 -14.77
CA ALA A 21 -12.59 7.82 -15.54
C ALA A 21 -12.21 9.08 -14.73
N GLU A 22 -13.14 9.60 -13.93
CA GLU A 22 -12.91 10.76 -13.07
C GLU A 22 -11.83 10.48 -12.00
N ASN A 23 -11.91 9.35 -11.30
CA ASN A 23 -10.91 8.97 -10.28
C ASN A 23 -9.55 8.66 -10.91
N ARG A 24 -9.51 8.15 -12.16
CA ARG A 24 -8.25 8.01 -12.91
C ARG A 24 -7.63 9.37 -13.19
N GLN A 25 -8.40 10.34 -13.66
CA GLN A 25 -7.91 11.69 -13.94
C GLN A 25 -7.44 12.39 -12.66
N LYS A 26 -8.20 12.28 -11.56
CA LYS A 26 -7.78 12.79 -10.23
C LYS A 26 -6.44 12.17 -9.80
N LYS A 27 -6.30 10.84 -9.96
CA LYS A 27 -5.06 10.12 -9.65
C LYS A 27 -3.89 10.59 -10.52
N GLU A 28 -4.09 10.76 -11.82
CA GLU A 28 -3.06 11.25 -12.74
C GLU A 28 -2.58 12.65 -12.39
N ASN A 29 -3.51 13.57 -12.10
CA ASN A 29 -3.18 14.93 -11.68
C ASN A 29 -2.45 14.93 -10.33
N TYR A 30 -2.89 14.11 -9.38
CA TYR A 30 -2.21 13.95 -8.10
C TYR A 30 -0.78 13.43 -8.28
N ILE A 31 -0.58 12.40 -9.10
CA ILE A 31 0.75 11.85 -9.41
C ILE A 31 1.65 12.92 -10.03
N LYS A 32 1.15 13.67 -11.02
CA LYS A 32 1.90 14.78 -11.64
C LYS A 32 2.35 15.78 -10.58
N ASN A 33 1.45 16.19 -9.69
CA ASN A 33 1.76 17.12 -8.60
C ASN A 33 2.75 16.53 -7.58
N MET A 34 2.72 15.22 -7.32
CA MET A 34 3.71 14.60 -6.44
C MET A 34 5.09 14.58 -7.10
N LEU A 35 5.17 14.34 -8.40
CA LEU A 35 6.42 14.31 -9.15
C LEU A 35 7.07 15.68 -9.38
N THR A 36 6.34 16.78 -9.15
CA THR A 36 6.95 18.12 -9.05
C THR A 36 7.68 18.33 -7.73
N ARG A 37 7.31 17.60 -6.67
CA ARG A 37 7.90 17.74 -5.33
C ARG A 37 8.89 16.63 -4.97
N TYR A 38 8.70 15.44 -5.50
CA TYR A 38 9.50 14.25 -5.21
C TYR A 38 10.18 13.73 -6.47
N THR A 39 11.36 13.14 -6.29
CA THR A 39 12.10 12.51 -7.39
C THR A 39 11.34 11.32 -7.96
N SER A 40 10.63 10.57 -7.10
CA SER A 40 9.77 9.45 -7.49
C SER A 40 8.53 9.33 -6.60
N LEU A 41 7.55 8.54 -7.04
CA LEU A 41 6.40 8.17 -6.20
C LEU A 41 6.80 7.26 -5.02
N GLN A 42 7.88 6.50 -5.15
CA GLN A 42 8.47 5.73 -4.05
C GLN A 42 8.93 6.67 -2.93
N ASP A 43 9.64 7.75 -3.27
CA ASP A 43 10.09 8.76 -2.28
C ASP A 43 8.92 9.41 -1.56
N PHE A 44 7.82 9.66 -2.29
CA PHE A 44 6.59 10.17 -1.69
C PHE A 44 6.03 9.19 -0.65
N VAL A 45 5.91 7.90 -0.98
CA VAL A 45 5.38 6.89 -0.05
C VAL A 45 6.29 6.70 1.16
N LEU A 46 7.61 6.58 0.94
CA LEU A 46 8.59 6.42 2.00
C LEU A 46 8.55 7.60 2.98
N HIS A 47 8.51 8.83 2.47
CA HIS A 47 8.40 10.01 3.33
C HIS A 47 7.02 10.11 4.00
N LYS A 48 5.92 10.00 3.25
CA LYS A 48 4.58 10.30 3.79
C LYS A 48 3.98 9.20 4.65
N PHE A 49 4.19 7.93 4.31
CA PHE A 49 3.58 6.82 5.04
C PHE A 49 4.55 6.22 6.05
N PHE A 50 5.82 6.08 5.68
CA PHE A 50 6.84 5.51 6.57
C PHE A 50 7.58 6.58 7.41
N GLY A 51 7.41 7.87 7.11
CA GLY A 51 8.03 8.94 7.89
C GLY A 51 9.53 9.08 7.67
N LEU A 52 10.08 8.46 6.63
CA LEU A 52 11.51 8.54 6.33
C LEU A 52 11.91 9.95 5.91
N LYS A 53 13.10 10.39 6.33
CA LYS A 53 13.58 11.75 6.09
C LYS A 53 14.13 11.89 4.67
N PRO A 54 13.50 12.71 3.81
CA PRO A 54 14.06 13.00 2.51
C PRO A 54 15.18 14.04 2.60
N VAL A 55 16.03 14.05 1.59
CA VAL A 55 16.97 15.14 1.28
C VAL A 55 16.52 15.85 0.02
N VAL A 56 16.95 17.10 -0.13
CA VAL A 56 16.75 17.86 -1.37
C VAL A 56 17.80 17.44 -2.39
N GLN A 57 17.36 17.10 -3.60
CA GLN A 57 18.18 16.73 -4.74
C GLN A 57 17.93 17.69 -5.90
N GLY A 58 18.96 18.01 -6.66
CA GLY A 58 18.89 18.92 -7.81
C GLY A 58 19.44 20.31 -7.50
N ASP A 59 19.28 21.20 -8.48
CA ASP A 59 19.72 22.59 -8.39
C ASP A 59 18.65 23.50 -7.73
N PHE A 60 18.96 24.79 -7.61
CA PHE A 60 18.07 25.78 -7.00
C PHE A 60 16.68 25.89 -7.68
N ILE A 61 16.58 25.54 -8.96
CA ILE A 61 15.37 25.71 -9.78
C ILE A 61 14.57 24.41 -9.88
N ASN A 62 15.24 23.26 -9.84
CA ASN A 62 14.68 21.93 -10.08
C ASN A 62 14.81 21.00 -8.85
N SER A 63 14.86 21.58 -7.66
CA SER A 63 15.02 20.82 -6.42
C SER A 63 13.80 19.92 -6.12
N ARG A 64 14.03 18.65 -5.83
CA ARG A 64 13.01 17.66 -5.46
C ARG A 64 13.46 16.83 -4.27
N LEU A 65 12.49 16.27 -3.56
CA LEU A 65 12.73 15.43 -2.39
C LEU A 65 13.02 13.98 -2.81
N GLN A 66 14.10 13.42 -2.27
CA GLN A 66 14.47 12.00 -2.40
C GLN A 66 14.73 11.40 -1.02
N VAL A 67 14.28 10.18 -0.77
CA VAL A 67 14.65 9.45 0.45
C VAL A 67 15.96 8.70 0.19
N PRO A 68 17.07 9.00 0.91
CA PRO A 68 18.35 8.33 0.68
C PRO A 68 18.29 6.83 0.96
N SER A 69 19.07 6.04 0.24
CA SER A 69 19.21 4.59 0.49
C SER A 69 19.70 4.28 1.91
N THR A 70 20.50 5.16 2.50
CA THR A 70 20.96 5.05 3.89
C THR A 70 19.80 5.15 4.88
N GLU A 71 18.89 6.10 4.70
CA GLU A 71 17.68 6.25 5.53
C GLU A 71 16.77 5.01 5.40
N ILE A 72 16.59 4.51 4.17
CA ILE A 72 15.81 3.27 3.91
C ILE A 72 16.45 2.08 4.63
N SER A 73 17.77 1.93 4.52
CA SER A 73 18.51 0.82 5.13
C SER A 73 18.47 0.88 6.66
N SER A 74 18.60 2.08 7.24
CA SER A 74 18.47 2.30 8.68
C SER A 74 17.09 1.93 9.21
N ALA A 75 16.01 2.30 8.50
CA ALA A 75 14.66 1.95 8.89
C ALA A 75 14.41 0.43 8.86
N ARG A 76 14.87 -0.25 7.79
CA ARG A 76 14.80 -1.72 7.67
C ARG A 76 15.48 -2.41 8.84
N ILE A 77 16.70 -1.99 9.16
CA ILE A 77 17.48 -2.59 10.25
C ILE A 77 16.81 -2.37 11.61
N ALA A 78 16.32 -1.14 11.86
CA ALA A 78 15.65 -0.81 13.10
C ALA A 78 14.43 -1.71 13.33
N HIS A 79 13.55 -1.83 12.32
CA HIS A 79 12.32 -2.61 12.47
C HIS A 79 12.59 -4.13 12.52
N THR A 80 13.49 -4.65 11.68
CA THR A 80 13.78 -6.09 11.63
C THR A 80 14.38 -6.59 12.96
N LYS A 81 15.20 -5.78 13.62
CA LYS A 81 15.79 -6.13 14.93
C LYS A 81 14.74 -6.34 16.02
N ASP A 82 13.64 -5.60 15.96
CA ASP A 82 12.63 -5.60 17.00
C ASP A 82 11.55 -6.68 16.78
N THR A 83 11.18 -6.94 15.51
CA THR A 83 10.00 -7.75 15.20
C THR A 83 10.27 -8.97 14.32
N ASN A 84 11.43 -9.01 13.64
CA ASN A 84 11.70 -9.95 12.55
C ASN A 84 10.59 -9.98 11.46
N ARG A 85 9.86 -8.88 11.29
CA ARG A 85 8.78 -8.70 10.28
C ARG A 85 9.07 -7.48 9.41
N HIS A 86 8.30 -7.33 8.34
CA HIS A 86 8.29 -6.10 7.55
C HIS A 86 7.52 -5.00 8.26
N GLU A 87 8.03 -3.77 8.18
CA GLU A 87 7.26 -2.62 8.61
C GLU A 87 6.11 -2.40 7.62
N PHE A 88 4.90 -2.16 8.12
CA PHE A 88 3.75 -1.89 7.26
C PHE A 88 2.99 -0.62 7.67
N ARG A 89 2.20 -0.11 6.72
CA ARG A 89 1.30 1.03 6.89
C ARG A 89 -0.04 0.75 6.23
N PHE A 90 -1.10 0.82 7.02
CA PHE A 90 -2.47 0.62 6.56
C PHE A 90 -3.19 1.96 6.41
N VAL A 91 -3.42 2.37 5.17
CA VAL A 91 -3.92 3.72 4.85
C VAL A 91 -5.17 3.66 4.00
N THR A 92 -6.07 4.62 4.17
CA THR A 92 -7.24 4.78 3.28
C THR A 92 -6.79 4.97 1.85
N ASN A 93 -7.47 4.34 0.89
CA ASN A 93 -7.18 4.58 -0.52
C ASN A 93 -7.61 6.01 -0.89
N LEU A 94 -6.66 6.82 -1.37
CA LEU A 94 -6.92 8.21 -1.80
C LEU A 94 -7.83 8.29 -3.04
N PHE A 95 -7.85 7.23 -3.85
CA PHE A 95 -8.60 7.13 -5.11
C PHE A 95 -9.45 5.88 -5.09
N SER A 96 -10.42 5.85 -4.18
CA SER A 96 -11.32 4.70 -4.01
C SER A 96 -11.98 4.28 -5.32
N TYR A 97 -12.11 2.97 -5.50
CA TYR A 97 -12.88 2.43 -6.62
C TYR A 97 -14.37 2.64 -6.38
N HIS A 98 -15.17 2.38 -7.40
CA HIS A 98 -16.61 2.32 -7.25
C HIS A 98 -16.99 0.99 -6.60
N ILE A 99 -16.81 0.90 -5.29
CA ILE A 99 -17.04 -0.32 -4.51
C ILE A 99 -18.46 -0.39 -3.94
N PRO A 100 -18.95 -1.59 -3.58
CA PRO A 100 -20.25 -1.76 -2.93
C PRO A 100 -20.40 -0.91 -1.66
N THR A 101 -21.63 -0.45 -1.40
CA THR A 101 -21.96 0.32 -0.20
C THR A 101 -21.66 -0.48 1.06
N GLY A 102 -21.07 0.18 2.07
CA GLY A 102 -20.67 -0.46 3.33
C GLY A 102 -19.28 -1.07 3.31
N THR A 103 -18.66 -1.20 2.13
CA THR A 103 -17.28 -1.70 2.00
C THR A 103 -16.27 -0.56 2.21
N ASN A 104 -15.22 -0.83 2.97
CA ASN A 104 -14.08 0.05 3.13
C ASN A 104 -12.98 -0.29 2.12
N HIS A 105 -12.24 0.71 1.63
CA HIS A 105 -11.12 0.52 0.71
C HIS A 105 -9.83 1.15 1.22
N TYR A 106 -8.84 0.30 1.46
CA TYR A 106 -7.54 0.66 2.02
C TYR A 106 -6.43 0.11 1.14
N VAL A 107 -5.22 0.59 1.39
CA VAL A 107 -3.99 0.02 0.86
C VAL A 107 -3.12 -0.31 2.05
N ILE A 108 -2.59 -1.53 2.08
CA ILE A 108 -1.50 -1.86 2.99
C ILE A 108 -0.19 -1.77 2.21
N TRP A 109 0.73 -0.96 2.72
CA TRP A 109 2.09 -0.79 2.20
C TRP A 109 3.06 -1.52 3.11
N PHE A 110 4.06 -2.15 2.52
CA PHE A 110 5.16 -2.82 3.21
C PHE A 110 6.47 -2.20 2.80
N LEU A 111 7.31 -1.91 3.79
CA LEU A 111 8.73 -1.64 3.61
C LEU A 111 9.45 -2.98 3.66
N LEU A 112 9.94 -3.42 2.51
CA LEU A 112 10.69 -4.67 2.35
C LEU A 112 12.01 -4.56 3.12
N ASN A 113 12.43 -5.63 3.78
CA ASN A 113 13.68 -5.78 4.51
C ASN A 113 14.89 -5.98 3.59
N GLY A 114 14.67 -6.36 2.32
CA GLY A 114 15.70 -6.49 1.29
C GLY A 114 16.37 -7.87 1.22
N ASN A 115 15.79 -8.87 1.87
CA ASN A 115 16.23 -10.27 1.89
C ASN A 115 15.11 -11.23 1.43
N GLU A 116 14.07 -10.70 0.79
CA GLU A 116 12.90 -11.47 0.37
C GLU A 116 13.24 -12.43 -0.76
N SER A 117 12.66 -13.63 -0.70
CA SER A 117 12.56 -14.52 -1.85
C SER A 117 11.23 -14.28 -2.53
N ILE A 118 11.23 -14.23 -3.88
CA ILE A 118 10.00 -14.11 -4.64
C ILE A 118 9.28 -15.46 -4.61
N ASP A 119 8.06 -15.48 -4.07
CA ASP A 119 7.19 -16.66 -4.12
C ASP A 119 6.89 -17.00 -5.59
N PRO A 120 7.27 -18.20 -6.07
CA PRO A 120 7.08 -18.58 -7.47
C PRO A 120 5.61 -18.73 -7.88
N LYS A 121 4.68 -18.93 -6.93
CA LYS A 121 3.25 -19.06 -7.21
C LYS A 121 2.56 -17.72 -7.38
N THR A 122 2.90 -16.77 -6.51
CA THR A 122 2.23 -15.45 -6.45
C THR A 122 3.04 -14.35 -7.11
N ASN A 123 4.32 -14.61 -7.44
CA ASN A 123 5.30 -13.64 -7.88
C ASN A 123 5.38 -12.42 -6.93
N SER A 124 5.28 -12.70 -5.63
CA SER A 124 5.22 -11.72 -4.54
C SER A 124 6.46 -11.85 -3.65
N PRO A 125 7.02 -10.75 -3.14
CA PRO A 125 8.07 -10.79 -2.11
C PRO A 125 7.51 -11.15 -0.72
N LEU A 126 6.18 -11.25 -0.57
CA LEU A 126 5.49 -11.60 0.67
C LEU A 126 4.57 -12.80 0.45
N THR A 127 4.50 -13.68 1.44
CA THR A 127 3.53 -14.77 1.47
C THR A 127 2.12 -14.26 1.79
N ASN A 128 1.10 -15.06 1.45
CA ASN A 128 -0.29 -14.74 1.80
C ASN A 128 -0.48 -14.62 3.32
N ASP A 129 0.21 -15.44 4.11
CA ASP A 129 0.07 -15.45 5.57
C ASP A 129 0.64 -14.18 6.19
N GLU A 130 1.76 -13.66 5.67
CA GLU A 130 2.33 -12.38 6.10
C GLU A 130 1.40 -11.20 5.77
N ILE A 131 0.82 -11.20 4.58
CA ILE A 131 -0.14 -10.16 4.16
C ILE A 131 -1.40 -10.22 5.04
N ASN A 132 -1.99 -11.42 5.20
CA ASN A 132 -3.19 -11.63 6.00
C ASN A 132 -2.98 -11.21 7.46
N SER A 133 -1.91 -11.68 8.09
CA SER A 133 -1.59 -11.37 9.49
C SER A 133 -1.39 -9.86 9.71
N SER A 134 -0.77 -9.18 8.75
CA SER A 134 -0.55 -7.73 8.83
C SER A 134 -1.84 -6.92 8.63
N ILE A 135 -2.75 -7.39 7.76
CA ILE A 135 -4.08 -6.78 7.60
C ILE A 135 -4.92 -6.99 8.86
N GLU A 136 -4.93 -8.20 9.43
CA GLU A 136 -5.65 -8.50 10.66
C GLU A 136 -5.16 -7.63 11.83
N GLU A 137 -3.84 -7.53 11.99
CA GLU A 137 -3.23 -6.66 12.99
C GLU A 137 -3.65 -5.21 12.80
N ALA A 138 -3.59 -4.70 11.56
CA ALA A 138 -3.99 -3.33 11.25
C ALA A 138 -5.49 -3.06 11.52
N LEU A 139 -6.36 -4.02 11.18
CA LEU A 139 -7.80 -3.90 11.40
C LEU A 139 -8.15 -3.96 12.88
N ARG A 140 -7.51 -4.84 13.66
CA ARG A 140 -7.69 -4.89 15.12
C ARG A 140 -7.24 -3.60 15.81
N GLN A 141 -6.09 -3.06 15.42
CA GLN A 141 -5.63 -1.76 15.91
C GLN A 141 -6.61 -0.63 15.56
N LYS A 142 -7.17 -0.67 14.34
CA LYS A 142 -8.08 0.37 13.85
C LYS A 142 -9.48 0.32 14.47
N LEU A 143 -10.03 -0.87 14.66
CA LEU A 143 -11.38 -1.08 15.21
C LEU A 143 -11.40 -1.06 16.75
N GLY A 144 -10.23 -1.25 17.37
CA GLY A 144 -10.08 -1.35 18.82
C GLY A 144 -10.47 -2.73 19.35
N SER A 145 -10.13 -2.98 20.61
CA SER A 145 -10.27 -4.28 21.29
C SER A 145 -11.72 -4.77 21.50
N THR A 146 -12.71 -4.00 21.04
CA THR A 146 -14.14 -4.26 21.24
C THR A 146 -14.83 -4.82 20.00
N ASN A 147 -14.18 -4.77 18.83
CA ASN A 147 -14.69 -5.33 17.58
C ASN A 147 -13.77 -6.46 17.10
N ASP A 148 -14.06 -7.69 17.56
CA ASP A 148 -13.34 -8.89 17.15
C ASP A 148 -13.84 -9.51 15.84
N THR A 149 -14.96 -9.00 15.32
CA THR A 149 -15.51 -9.42 14.04
C THR A 149 -15.16 -8.40 12.97
N PHE A 150 -14.58 -8.88 11.87
CA PHE A 150 -14.45 -8.16 10.62
C PHE A 150 -14.23 -9.20 9.52
N SER A 151 -14.50 -8.81 8.28
CA SER A 151 -14.15 -9.61 7.10
C SER A 151 -13.35 -8.76 6.13
N PHE A 152 -12.32 -9.34 5.53
CA PHE A 152 -11.50 -8.65 4.55
C PHE A 152 -11.13 -9.56 3.38
N VAL A 153 -10.83 -8.93 2.26
CA VAL A 153 -10.13 -9.53 1.13
C VAL A 153 -9.10 -8.54 0.61
N TRP A 154 -8.02 -9.06 0.03
CA TRP A 154 -7.02 -8.21 -0.62
C TRP A 154 -6.79 -8.63 -2.07
N TYR A 155 -6.21 -7.70 -2.81
CA TYR A 155 -5.99 -7.83 -4.24
C TYR A 155 -4.71 -7.11 -4.65
N LEU A 156 -3.84 -7.84 -5.35
CA LEU A 156 -2.71 -7.24 -6.06
C LEU A 156 -3.21 -6.65 -7.39
N ASN A 157 -3.08 -5.34 -7.55
CA ASN A 157 -3.43 -4.68 -8.80
C ASN A 157 -2.44 -5.07 -9.90
N PRO A 158 -2.87 -5.66 -11.04
CA PRO A 158 -1.98 -6.05 -12.14
C PRO A 158 -1.33 -4.86 -12.85
N LYS A 159 -1.87 -3.65 -12.64
CA LYS A 159 -1.30 -2.39 -13.16
C LYS A 159 -0.93 -1.48 -11.99
N GLN A 160 0.06 -1.90 -11.21
CA GLN A 160 0.58 -1.09 -10.10
C GLN A 160 1.17 0.21 -10.63
N THR A 161 0.91 1.30 -9.91
CA THR A 161 1.50 2.61 -10.24
C THR A 161 2.90 2.75 -9.66
N ILE A 162 3.17 2.09 -8.54
CA ILE A 162 4.48 2.04 -7.91
C ILE A 162 4.93 0.57 -7.96
N VAL A 163 5.98 0.31 -8.73
CA VAL A 163 6.73 -0.96 -8.72
C VAL A 163 8.11 -0.62 -8.18
N SER A 164 8.53 -1.30 -7.13
CA SER A 164 9.68 -0.92 -6.31
C SER A 164 10.35 -2.17 -5.74
N ASP A 165 11.66 -2.12 -5.57
CA ASP A 165 12.49 -3.11 -4.88
C ASP A 165 12.48 -2.92 -3.35
N VAL A 166 11.94 -1.79 -2.86
CA VAL A 166 11.88 -1.49 -1.42
C VAL A 166 10.45 -1.39 -0.89
N LEU A 167 9.45 -1.23 -1.74
CA LEU A 167 8.04 -1.15 -1.38
C LEU A 167 7.22 -2.24 -2.04
N TYR A 168 6.32 -2.86 -1.28
CA TYR A 168 5.25 -3.71 -1.79
C TYR A 168 3.90 -3.23 -1.27
N HIS A 169 2.81 -3.45 -2.02
CA HIS A 169 1.48 -3.05 -1.57
C HIS A 169 0.36 -3.84 -2.23
N VAL A 170 -0.74 -4.01 -1.48
CA VAL A 170 -1.99 -4.60 -1.97
C VAL A 170 -3.18 -3.72 -1.62
N GLN A 171 -4.23 -3.81 -2.44
CA GLN A 171 -5.52 -3.19 -2.15
C GLN A 171 -6.27 -4.07 -1.15
N VAL A 172 -6.91 -3.48 -0.16
CA VAL A 172 -7.64 -4.19 0.90
C VAL A 172 -9.08 -3.67 0.94
N PHE A 173 -10.03 -4.59 0.85
CA PHE A 173 -11.46 -4.32 1.02
C PHE A 173 -11.95 -5.00 2.29
N TRP A 174 -12.70 -4.30 3.13
CA TRP A 174 -13.15 -4.88 4.39
C TRP A 174 -14.47 -4.29 4.91
N ILE A 175 -15.14 -5.05 5.76
CA ILE A 175 -16.34 -4.67 6.52
C ILE A 175 -16.15 -5.03 8.01
N PRO A 176 -16.72 -4.25 8.95
CA PRO A 176 -16.79 -4.64 10.36
C PRO A 176 -17.73 -5.84 10.56
#